data_AF-A0A7J6E4H1-F1
#
_entry.id   AF-A0A7J6E4H1-F1
#
_cell.length_a   1.000
_cell.length_b   1.000
_cell.length_c   1.000
_cell.angle_alpha   90.00
_cell.angle_beta   90.00
_cell.angle_gamma   90.00
#
_symmetry.space_group_name_H-M   'P 1'
#
loop_
_entity.id
_entity.type
_entity.pdbx_description
1 polymer ?
#
loop_
_entity_poly.entity_id
_entity_poly.type
_entity_poly.pdbx_seq_one_letter_code
_entity_poly.pdbx_strand_id
1 'polypeptide(L)' 'MAGSSQYILVISLCCIGFLAGGFAQLTPFFYMQSCPSVTNIVGGVIQQALQTDPRIAASLIRLHFHDCFVIVYTY' A
#
# COMPACT_ATOMS: atom_id res chain seq x y z
N MET A 1 -6.74 -23.37 36.48
CA MET A 1 -6.13 -22.03 36.31
C MET A 1 -5.07 -21.99 35.21
N ALA A 2 -4.37 -23.10 34.89
CA ALA A 2 -3.32 -23.13 33.87
C ALA A 2 -3.83 -23.10 32.41
N GLY A 3 -4.95 -23.77 32.10
CA GLY A 3 -5.45 -23.89 30.72
C GLY A 3 -5.91 -22.57 30.08
N SER A 4 -6.60 -21.71 30.82
CA SER A 4 -7.07 -20.40 30.32
C SER A 4 -5.93 -19.42 30.03
N SER A 5 -4.86 -19.48 30.83
CA SER A 5 -3.65 -18.66 30.65
C SER A 5 -2.91 -19.00 29.35
N GLN A 6 -2.91 -20.27 28.95
CA GLN A 6 -2.28 -20.73 27.72
C GLN A 6 -2.98 -20.17 26.48
N TYR A 7 -4.32 -20.14 26.45
CA TYR A 7 -5.06 -19.55 25.34
C TYR A 7 -4.84 -18.04 25.23
N ILE A 8 -4.78 -17.33 26.37
CA ILE A 8 -4.51 -15.88 26.40
C ILE A 8 -3.12 -15.58 25.83
N LEU A 9 -2.10 -16.36 26.19
CA LEU A 9 -0.74 -16.22 25.66
C LEU A 9 -0.69 -16.45 24.15
N VAL A 10 -1.38 -17.49 23.65
CA VAL A 10 -1.43 -17.80 22.21
C VAL A 10 -2.14 -16.69 21.43
N ILE A 11 -3.25 -16.17 21.94
CA ILE A 11 -3.97 -15.05 21.31
C ILE A 11 -3.09 -13.79 21.28
N SER A 12 -2.41 -13.47 22.39
CA SER A 12 -1.50 -12.32 22.48
C SER A 12 -0.35 -12.40 21.46
N LEU A 13 0.31 -13.56 21.37
CA LEU A 13 1.38 -13.81 20.39
C LEU A 13 0.89 -13.70 18.94
N CYS A 14 -0.31 -14.22 18.66
CA CYS A 14 -0.92 -14.14 17.33
C CYS A 14 -1.26 -12.70 16.95
N CYS A 15 -1.82 -11.92 17.88
CA CYS A 15 -2.08 -10.50 17.68
C CYS A 15 -0.80 -9.70 17.41
N ILE A 16 0.29 -9.97 18.15
CA ILE A 16 1.59 -9.32 17.91
C ILE A 16 2.14 -9.68 16.51
N GLY A 17 2.02 -10.95 16.10
CA GLY A 17 2.42 -11.39 14.77
C GLY A 17 1.59 -10.78 13.63
N PHE A 18 0.31 -10.48 13.89
CA PHE A 18 -0.58 -9.83 12.91
C PHE A 18 -0.40 -8.30 12.87
N LEU A 19 -0.06 -7.68 14.00
CA LEU A 19 0.24 -6.25 14.11
C LEU A 19 1.65 -5.90 13.62
N ALA A 20 2.55 -6.88 13.52
CA ALA A 20 3.81 -6.74 12.80
C ALA A 20 3.48 -6.60 11.30
N GLY A 21 3.26 -5.36 10.85
CA GLY A 21 3.02 -5.04 9.45
C GLY A 21 4.04 -5.74 8.55
N GLY A 22 3.54 -6.38 7.49
CA GLY A 22 4.40 -7.13 6.57
C GLY A 22 5.45 -6.22 5.93
N PHE A 23 6.70 -6.68 5.90
CA PHE A 23 7.76 -6.04 5.10
C PHE A 23 7.47 -6.28 3.61
N ALA A 24 6.60 -5.45 3.03
CA ALA A 24 6.38 -5.46 1.59
C ALA A 24 7.63 -4.89 0.89
N GLN A 25 8.52 -5.78 0.46
CA GLN A 25 9.74 -5.38 -0.23
C GLN A 25 9.39 -4.84 -1.62
N LEU A 26 9.69 -3.57 -1.86
CA LEU A 26 9.50 -2.94 -3.16
C LEU A 26 10.61 -3.38 -4.13
N THR A 27 10.23 -3.60 -5.38
CA THR A 27 11.15 -3.86 -6.48
C THR A 27 10.64 -3.19 -7.75
N PRO A 28 11.51 -2.58 -8.57
CA PRO A 28 11.11 -2.01 -9.86
C PRO A 28 10.61 -3.08 -10.85
N PHE A 29 10.90 -4.36 -10.59
CA PHE A 29 10.54 -5.48 -11.46
C PHE A 29 9.23 -6.17 -11.09
N PHE A 30 8.45 -5.61 -10.15
CA PHE A 30 7.26 -6.27 -9.60
C PHE A 30 6.25 -6.73 -10.68
N TYR A 31 6.05 -5.92 -11.72
CA TYR A 31 5.14 -6.24 -12.83
C TYR A 31 5.81 -6.86 -14.06
N MET A 32 7.10 -7.17 -14.00
CA MET A 32 7.87 -7.59 -15.19
C MET A 32 7.28 -8.84 -15.86
N GLN A 33 6.72 -9.77 -15.09
CA GLN A 33 6.12 -11.00 -15.63
C GLN A 33 4.60 -10.88 -15.88
N SER A 34 3.87 -10.21 -14.99
CA SER A 34 2.41 -10.13 -15.05
C SER A 34 1.90 -9.05 -16.01
N CYS A 35 2.59 -7.91 -16.08
CA CYS A 35 2.23 -6.79 -16.95
C CYS A 35 3.49 -5.96 -17.30
N PRO A 36 4.35 -6.42 -18.22
CA PRO A 36 5.62 -5.76 -18.54
C PRO A 36 5.43 -4.34 -19.08
N SER A 37 4.28 -4.05 -19.69
CA SER A 37 3.95 -2.74 -20.26
C SER A 37 3.22 -1.80 -19.29
N VAL A 38 3.11 -2.13 -18.00
CA VAL A 38 2.29 -1.36 -17.04
C VAL A 38 2.64 0.12 -17.03
N THR A 39 3.93 0.48 -17.06
CA THR A 39 4.38 1.88 -17.06
C THR A 39 3.92 2.63 -18.31
N ASN A 40 3.96 1.98 -19.47
CA ASN A 40 3.52 2.57 -20.73
C ASN A 40 1.99 2.74 -20.77
N ILE A 41 1.25 1.74 -20.29
CA ILE A 41 -0.22 1.78 -20.23
C ILE A 41 -0.68 2.91 -19.31
N VAL A 42 -0.16 2.95 -18.08
CA VAL A 42 -0.50 3.98 -17.10
C VAL A 42 -0.10 5.37 -17.61
N GLY A 43 1.10 5.50 -18.19
CA GLY A 43 1.58 6.75 -18.78
C GLY A 43 0.68 7.26 -19.91
N GLY A 44 0.24 6.38 -20.82
CA GLY A 44 -0.66 6.74 -21.91
C GLY A 44 -2.03 7.22 -21.42
N VAL A 45 -2.60 6.56 -20.41
CA VAL A 45 -3.88 6.97 -19.79
C VAL A 45 -3.74 8.35 -19.13
N ILE A 46 -2.65 8.59 -18.41
CA ILE A 46 -2.40 9.90 -17.78
C ILE A 46 -2.24 10.99 -18.85
N GLN A 47 -1.50 10.72 -19.92
CA GLN A 47 -1.34 11.67 -21.04
C GLN A 47 -2.68 12.00 -21.69
N GLN A 48 -3.54 11.01 -21.92
CA GLN A 48 -4.87 11.23 -22.47
C GLN A 48 -5.73 12.08 -21.53
N ALA A 49 -5.73 11.78 -20.23
CA ALA A 49 -6.47 12.55 -19.23
C ALA A 49 -5.98 14.01 -19.15
N LEU A 50 -4.67 14.24 -19.29
CA LEU A 50 -4.08 15.57 -19.30
C LEU A 50 -4.57 16.45 -20.45
N GLN A 51 -4.92 15.86 -21.60
CA GLN A 51 -5.49 16.62 -22.72
C GLN A 51 -6.88 17.17 -22.41
N THR A 52 -7.63 16.52 -21.51
CA THR A 52 -8.97 16.94 -21.11
C THR A 52 -8.95 17.85 -19.88
N ASP A 53 -8.16 17.53 -18.85
CA ASP A 53 -7.95 18.38 -17.68
C ASP A 53 -6.45 18.43 -17.31
N PRO A 54 -5.76 19.56 -17.55
CA PRO A 54 -4.34 19.68 -17.22
C PRO A 54 -4.06 19.58 -15.71
N ARG A 55 -5.07 19.76 -14.85
CA ARG A 55 -4.91 19.67 -13.39
C ARG A 55 -4.85 18.23 -12.88
N ILE A 56 -5.18 17.24 -13.70
CA ILE A 56 -5.24 15.83 -13.26
C ILE A 56 -3.90 15.33 -12.70
N ALA A 57 -2.76 15.77 -13.24
CA ALA A 57 -1.45 15.40 -12.70
C ALA A 57 -1.28 15.87 -11.25
N ALA A 58 -1.65 17.12 -10.95
CA ALA A 58 -1.58 17.65 -9.59
C ALA A 58 -2.55 16.93 -8.65
N SER A 59 -3.75 16.60 -9.12
CA SER A 59 -4.75 15.83 -8.36
C SER A 59 -4.26 14.43 -8.03
N LEU A 60 -3.64 13.71 -8.98
CA LEU A 60 -3.09 12.37 -8.77
C LEU A 60 -1.91 12.38 -7.79
N ILE A 61 -1.03 13.37 -7.90
CA ILE A 61 0.07 13.55 -6.93
C ILE A 61 -0.50 13.81 -5.53
N ARG A 62 -1.47 14.73 -5.40
CA ARG A 62 -2.15 14.98 -4.12
C ARG A 62 -2.80 13.72 -3.57
N LEU A 63 -3.46 12.93 -4.40
CA LEU A 63 -4.09 11.67 -4.00
C LEU A 63 -3.04 10.66 -3.49
N HIS A 64 -1.92 10.50 -4.20
CA HIS A 64 -0.83 9.63 -3.75
C HIS A 64 -0.27 10.05 -2.39
N PHE A 65 -0.05 11.36 -2.20
CA PHE A 65 0.36 11.88 -0.90
C PHE A 65 -0.72 11.69 0.16
N HIS A 66 -1.99 11.85 -0.18
CA HIS A 66 -3.10 11.62 0.76
C HIS A 66 -3.18 10.14 1.21
N ASP A 67 -2.93 9.19 0.32
CA ASP A 67 -2.93 7.76 0.68
C ASP A 67 -1.69 7.35 1.48
N CYS A 68 -0.52 7.91 1.18
CA CYS A 68 0.73 7.51 1.82
C CYS A 68 1.11 8.34 3.07
N PHE A 69 0.64 9.58 3.18
CA PHE A 69 0.95 10.48 4.30
C PHE A 69 -0.22 10.66 5.28
N VAL A 70 -1.21 9.77 5.30
CA VAL A 70 -2.10 9.59 6.45
C VAL A 70 -1.30 8.90 7.57
N ILE A 71 -0.43 9.69 8.20
CA ILE A 71 0.24 9.30 9.42
C ILE A 71 -0.79 9.50 10.55
N VAL A 72 -1.50 8.44 10.90
CA VAL A 72 -2.09 8.38 12.24
C VAL A 72 -0.92 8.14 13.18
N TYR A 73 -0.41 9.20 13.81
CA TYR A 73 0.42 9.05 15.00
C TYR A 73 -0.47 8.46 16.10
N THR A 74 -0.60 7.13 16.15
CA THR A 74 -1.00 6.47 17.39
C THR A 74 0.25 6.35 18.26
N TYR A 75 0.27 7.19 19.29
CA TYR A 75 0.98 7.01 20.56
C TYR A 75 0.87 5.58 21.09
#